data_AF-A0A7K4QFT7-F1
#
_entry.id   AF-A0A7K4QFT7-F1
#
_cell.length_a   1.000
_cell.length_b   1.000
_cell.length_c   1.000
_cell.angle_alpha   90.00
_cell.angle_beta   90.00
_cell.angle_gamma   90.00
#
_symmetry.space_group_name_H-M   'P 1'
#
loop_
_entity.id
_entity.type
_entity.pdbx_description
1 polymer ?
#
loop_
_entity_poly.entity_id
_entity_poly.type
_entity_poly.pdbx_seq_one_letter_code
_entity_poly.pdbx_strand_id
1 'polypeptide(L)'
;MAEPGAPMRLKEWLIAQIDSGRYPGLRWENRQRTLFRIPWKHAAKQDYRQQQDAALFKAWAIYKGKYQEGTDKADPSTWKTRLRCALNKSTDFQEVPERSQLDISEPYKVYQIVTDRACDAGTHSYPQGSTAGSPKKEESQKDTLETDHGSPELLHSAHPTKRGEEGPFFYGWSPTHGQLLPRPQPYLPVEDANSDCWLHIRLYYCNVLVKEVTTRTAEGCRITSRAVPADSECLYGPSCMEQIEFPPPQALSGHGRAATMANVLERLLPHLERGVLLWVAPEGVFMKRQCQGRVYWNGPLAPHRNWPNKLEREKTYKLLDTQQYLQQLREYLSNGQLMPQYQIHLCFGEEYPTRAGHLSQKLIMAHVEPVFARELFHHAQRFRPTLLRNSPQPCAPSTSSHVIHVLKQLCQP
;
A
#
# COMPACT_ATOMS: atom_id res chain seq x y z
N MET A 1 -17.26 20.73 40.75
CA MET A 1 -17.18 20.15 39.39
C MET A 1 -15.80 19.51 39.26
N ALA A 2 -15.63 18.50 38.41
CA ALA A 2 -14.33 17.83 38.27
C ALA A 2 -13.46 18.54 37.21
N GLU A 3 -12.16 18.68 37.49
CA GLU A 3 -11.17 19.17 36.53
C GLU A 3 -11.17 18.31 35.25
N PRO A 4 -11.08 18.91 34.06
CA PRO A 4 -10.96 18.18 32.81
C PRO A 4 -9.56 17.56 32.70
N GLY A 5 -9.40 16.36 33.23
CA GLY A 5 -8.15 15.60 33.20
C GLY A 5 -7.56 15.50 31.79
N ALA A 6 -6.23 15.54 31.69
CA ALA A 6 -5.50 15.60 30.43
C ALA A 6 -5.95 14.49 29.45
N PRO A 7 -6.06 14.79 28.13
CA PRO A 7 -6.65 13.88 27.16
C PRO A 7 -5.79 12.62 26.94
N MET A 8 -6.15 11.55 27.65
CA MET A 8 -5.56 10.21 27.57
C MET A 8 -5.39 9.75 26.12
N ARG A 9 -4.25 9.12 25.83
CA ARG A 9 -3.91 8.50 24.54
C ARG A 9 -4.79 7.27 24.30
N LEU A 10 -4.84 6.79 23.04
CA LEU A 10 -5.63 5.60 22.67
C LEU A 10 -5.28 4.38 23.53
N LYS A 11 -3.99 4.18 23.82
CA LYS A 11 -3.46 3.12 24.69
C LYS A 11 -4.12 3.14 26.07
N GLU A 12 -3.93 4.23 26.79
CA GLU A 12 -4.46 4.46 28.15
C GLU A 12 -5.99 4.38 28.18
N TRP A 13 -6.67 5.03 27.23
CA TRP A 13 -8.12 5.04 27.15
C TRP A 13 -8.70 3.62 26.94
N LEU A 14 -8.09 2.83 26.06
CA LEU A 14 -8.57 1.49 25.74
C LEU A 14 -8.28 0.50 26.88
N ILE A 15 -7.12 0.61 27.54
CA ILE A 15 -6.81 -0.12 28.78
C ILE A 15 -7.89 0.15 29.82
N ALA A 16 -8.24 1.42 30.06
CA ALA A 16 -9.32 1.78 30.98
C ALA A 16 -10.70 1.24 30.55
N GLN A 17 -10.98 1.11 29.24
CA GLN A 17 -12.24 0.50 28.78
C GLN A 17 -12.27 -1.02 29.04
N ILE A 18 -11.15 -1.72 28.81
CA ILE A 18 -11.02 -3.16 29.07
C ILE A 18 -11.17 -3.44 30.58
N ASP A 19 -10.43 -2.70 31.42
CA ASP A 19 -10.47 -2.86 32.88
C ASP A 19 -11.81 -2.44 33.49
N SER A 20 -12.59 -1.56 32.83
CA SER A 20 -13.93 -1.19 33.31
C SER A 20 -14.96 -2.31 33.22
N GLY A 21 -14.72 -3.37 32.42
CA GLY A 21 -15.64 -4.49 32.21
C GLY A 21 -16.98 -4.15 31.54
N ARG A 22 -17.23 -2.87 31.19
CA ARG A 22 -18.54 -2.34 30.74
C ARG A 22 -19.00 -2.82 29.36
N TYR A 23 -18.12 -3.43 28.58
CA TYR A 23 -18.36 -3.78 27.17
C TYR A 23 -18.32 -5.30 27.00
N PRO A 24 -19.47 -5.98 26.79
CA PRO A 24 -19.53 -7.43 26.68
C PRO A 24 -18.52 -7.97 25.65
N GLY A 25 -17.68 -8.93 26.06
CA GLY A 25 -16.68 -9.56 25.21
C GLY A 25 -15.34 -8.82 25.07
N LEU A 26 -15.25 -7.52 25.37
CA LEU A 26 -13.99 -6.78 25.49
C LEU A 26 -13.27 -7.23 26.77
N ARG A 27 -12.11 -7.89 26.65
CA ARG A 27 -11.35 -8.40 27.80
C ARG A 27 -9.89 -8.68 27.47
N TRP A 28 -9.07 -8.80 28.50
CA TRP A 28 -7.75 -9.42 28.43
C TRP A 28 -7.84 -10.91 28.07
N GLU A 29 -6.92 -11.37 27.23
CA GLU A 29 -6.76 -12.75 26.77
C GLU A 29 -5.46 -13.39 27.32
N ASN A 30 -4.70 -12.67 28.17
CA ASN A 30 -3.60 -13.21 28.96
C ASN A 30 -3.48 -12.51 30.33
N ARG A 31 -2.84 -13.18 31.31
CA ARG A 31 -2.66 -12.64 32.67
C ARG A 31 -1.72 -11.43 32.71
N GLN A 32 -0.79 -11.34 31.76
CA GLN A 32 0.20 -10.26 31.65
C GLN A 32 -0.39 -8.95 31.11
N ARG A 33 -1.68 -8.91 30.74
CA ARG A 33 -2.36 -7.73 30.17
C ARG A 33 -1.63 -7.13 28.95
N THR A 34 -1.09 -7.99 28.09
CA THR A 34 -0.48 -7.60 26.81
C THR A 34 -1.28 -8.05 25.60
N LEU A 35 -2.25 -8.96 25.76
CA LEU A 35 -3.17 -9.41 24.72
C LEU A 35 -4.61 -9.18 25.17
N PHE A 36 -5.42 -8.54 24.34
CA PHE A 36 -6.84 -8.32 24.58
C PHE A 36 -7.65 -8.57 23.30
N ARG A 37 -8.97 -8.76 23.45
CA ARG A 37 -9.88 -8.91 22.31
C ARG A 37 -10.96 -7.84 22.26
N ILE A 38 -11.38 -7.47 21.05
CA ILE A 38 -12.50 -6.55 20.78
C ILE A 38 -13.60 -7.30 20.02
N PRO A 39 -14.88 -7.23 20.47
CA PRO A 39 -16.02 -7.73 19.70
C PRO A 39 -16.11 -7.08 18.32
N TRP A 40 -16.33 -7.87 17.27
CA TRP A 40 -16.22 -7.42 15.88
C TRP A 40 -17.46 -7.68 15.03
N LYS A 41 -18.63 -7.89 15.65
CA LYS A 41 -19.90 -8.18 14.97
C LYS A 41 -20.21 -7.20 13.83
N HIS A 42 -20.75 -7.73 12.74
CA HIS A 42 -21.09 -6.95 11.53
C HIS A 42 -22.52 -6.42 11.63
N ALA A 43 -22.72 -5.14 11.30
CA ALA A 43 -24.02 -4.48 11.39
C ALA A 43 -25.10 -5.03 10.45
N ALA A 44 -24.72 -5.90 9.51
CA ALA A 44 -25.62 -6.61 8.60
C ALA A 44 -25.99 -8.04 9.07
N LYS A 45 -25.49 -8.53 10.21
CA LYS A 45 -26.04 -9.76 10.80
C LYS A 45 -27.40 -9.45 11.44
N GLN A 46 -28.37 -10.36 11.31
CA GLN A 46 -29.71 -10.22 11.90
C GLN A 46 -29.69 -10.12 13.44
N ASP A 47 -28.65 -10.67 14.09
CA ASP A 47 -28.46 -10.67 15.55
C ASP A 47 -27.56 -9.51 16.05
N TYR A 48 -27.46 -8.44 15.27
CA TYR A 48 -26.70 -7.23 15.62
C TYR A 48 -27.51 -6.28 16.52
N ARG A 49 -27.09 -6.17 17.79
CA ARG A 49 -27.72 -5.34 18.82
C ARG A 49 -26.95 -4.03 18.93
N GLN A 50 -27.37 -3.00 18.18
CA GLN A 50 -26.68 -1.70 18.11
C GLN A 50 -26.22 -1.15 19.47
N GLN A 51 -27.06 -1.22 20.52
CA GLN A 51 -26.70 -0.71 21.86
C GLN A 51 -25.53 -1.45 22.52
N GLN A 52 -25.29 -2.72 22.18
CA GLN A 52 -24.23 -3.56 22.76
C GLN A 52 -23.05 -3.67 21.79
N ASP A 53 -23.31 -4.09 20.56
CA ASP A 53 -22.30 -4.34 19.53
C ASP A 53 -21.68 -3.05 18.95
N ALA A 54 -22.27 -1.88 19.22
CA ALA A 54 -21.66 -0.58 18.93
C ALA A 54 -21.09 0.15 20.17
N ALA A 55 -21.26 -0.39 21.39
CA ALA A 55 -21.03 0.35 22.63
C ALA A 55 -19.62 0.93 22.77
N LEU A 56 -18.58 0.11 22.53
CA LEU A 56 -17.18 0.55 22.59
C LEU A 56 -16.85 1.59 21.52
N PHE A 57 -17.39 1.40 20.31
CA PHE A 57 -17.17 2.30 19.18
C PHE A 57 -17.83 3.66 19.41
N LYS A 58 -19.07 3.66 19.95
CA LYS A 58 -19.80 4.85 20.39
C LYS A 58 -19.02 5.61 21.48
N ALA A 59 -18.54 4.89 22.50
CA ALA A 59 -17.74 5.49 23.58
C ALA A 59 -16.46 6.16 23.06
N TRP A 60 -15.77 5.57 22.08
CA TRP A 60 -14.62 6.21 21.42
C TRP A 60 -15.03 7.47 20.64
N ALA A 61 -16.17 7.45 19.93
CA ALA A 61 -16.67 8.59 19.18
C ALA A 61 -17.05 9.78 20.10
N ILE A 62 -17.68 9.49 21.25
CA ILE A 62 -17.96 10.48 22.31
C ILE A 62 -16.65 11.03 22.87
N TYR A 63 -15.73 10.16 23.30
CA TYR A 63 -14.45 10.55 23.89
C TYR A 63 -13.59 11.42 22.98
N LYS A 64 -13.65 11.23 21.66
CA LYS A 64 -12.94 12.08 20.69
C LYS A 64 -13.71 13.34 20.27
N GLY A 65 -14.88 13.63 20.88
CA GLY A 65 -15.70 14.79 20.54
C GLY A 65 -16.23 14.75 19.11
N LYS A 66 -16.54 13.55 18.59
CA LYS A 66 -17.04 13.33 17.22
C LYS A 66 -18.42 12.64 17.19
N TYR A 67 -19.08 12.54 18.33
CA TYR A 67 -20.48 12.16 18.47
C TYR A 67 -21.03 12.73 19.77
N GLN A 68 -22.17 13.42 19.71
CA GLN A 68 -22.95 13.88 20.88
C GLN A 68 -24.21 13.03 21.04
N GLU A 69 -24.36 12.38 22.18
CA GLU A 69 -25.54 11.57 22.48
C GLU A 69 -26.78 12.45 22.70
N GLY A 70 -27.89 12.10 22.05
CA GLY A 70 -29.13 12.90 22.03
C GLY A 70 -29.18 13.94 20.91
N THR A 71 -28.05 14.54 20.53
CA THR A 71 -27.97 15.55 19.44
C THR A 71 -27.71 14.92 18.07
N ASP A 72 -26.70 14.06 17.97
CA ASP A 72 -26.25 13.51 16.69
C ASP A 72 -27.00 12.22 16.31
N LYS A 73 -27.28 12.05 15.01
CA LYS A 73 -27.80 10.79 14.46
C LYS A 73 -26.78 9.66 14.68
N ALA A 74 -27.24 8.52 15.21
CA ALA A 74 -26.39 7.39 15.50
C ALA A 74 -25.87 6.69 14.23
N ASP A 75 -24.55 6.51 14.11
CA ASP A 75 -23.89 5.79 13.02
C ASP A 75 -22.80 4.81 13.55
N PRO A 76 -23.17 3.55 13.84
CA PRO A 76 -22.24 2.51 14.26
C PRO A 76 -21.12 2.22 13.25
N SER A 77 -21.35 2.41 11.95
CA SER A 77 -20.38 2.11 10.88
C SER A 77 -19.27 3.15 10.84
N THR A 78 -19.61 4.42 11.00
CA THR A 78 -18.63 5.51 11.20
C THR A 78 -17.88 5.34 12.52
N TRP A 79 -18.57 5.02 13.63
CA TRP A 79 -17.90 4.80 14.91
C TRP A 79 -16.89 3.64 14.87
N LYS A 80 -17.30 2.48 14.33
CA LYS A 80 -16.43 1.29 14.18
C LYS A 80 -15.25 1.58 13.25
N THR A 81 -15.47 2.35 12.19
CA THR A 81 -14.40 2.81 11.30
C THR A 81 -13.43 3.74 12.01
N ARG A 82 -13.90 4.69 12.84
CA ARG A 82 -13.03 5.61 13.59
C ARG A 82 -12.14 4.89 14.60
N LEU A 83 -12.64 3.90 15.34
CA LEU A 83 -11.79 3.13 16.28
C LEU A 83 -10.81 2.23 15.52
N ARG A 84 -11.25 1.53 14.45
CA ARG A 84 -10.37 0.75 13.58
C ARG A 84 -9.22 1.59 13.01
N CYS A 85 -9.50 2.78 12.51
CA CYS A 85 -8.48 3.67 11.96
C CYS A 85 -7.56 4.27 13.04
N ALA A 86 -7.99 4.33 14.31
CA ALA A 86 -7.14 4.74 15.42
C ALA A 86 -6.18 3.61 15.83
N LEU A 87 -6.69 2.37 15.97
CA LEU A 87 -5.89 1.17 16.23
C LEU A 87 -4.83 0.96 15.14
N ASN A 88 -5.24 0.92 13.87
CA ASN A 88 -4.34 0.67 12.73
C ASN A 88 -3.29 1.79 12.48
N LYS A 89 -3.39 2.93 13.18
CA LYS A 89 -2.41 4.04 13.09
C LYS A 89 -1.52 4.16 14.34
N SER A 90 -1.79 3.39 15.39
CA SER A 90 -1.07 3.50 16.66
C SER A 90 0.03 2.45 16.74
N THR A 91 1.25 2.88 17.04
CA THR A 91 2.40 2.01 17.30
C THR A 91 2.27 1.20 18.59
N ASP A 92 1.30 1.54 19.46
CA ASP A 92 1.02 0.83 20.70
C ASP A 92 0.32 -0.52 20.48
N PHE A 93 -0.20 -0.80 19.28
CA PHE A 93 -1.06 -1.95 19.00
C PHE A 93 -0.66 -2.71 17.74
N GLN A 94 -0.65 -4.04 17.85
CA GLN A 94 -0.50 -4.97 16.73
C GLN A 94 -1.71 -5.89 16.67
N GLU A 95 -2.37 -6.03 15.52
CA GLU A 95 -3.43 -7.04 15.37
C GLU A 95 -2.81 -8.44 15.32
N VAL A 96 -3.47 -9.43 15.94
CA VAL A 96 -3.05 -10.85 15.94
C VAL A 96 -4.14 -11.68 15.26
N PRO A 97 -4.10 -11.81 13.91
CA PRO A 97 -5.12 -12.54 13.15
C PRO A 97 -5.28 -13.99 13.60
N GLU A 98 -4.18 -14.65 13.98
CA GLU A 98 -4.09 -16.08 14.31
C GLU A 98 -4.85 -16.44 15.59
N ARG A 99 -5.17 -15.45 16.43
CA ARG A 99 -5.98 -15.60 17.65
C ARG A 99 -7.38 -14.99 17.52
N SER A 100 -7.68 -14.35 16.39
CA SER A 100 -8.98 -13.73 16.09
C SER A 100 -9.97 -14.77 15.55
N GLN A 101 -11.27 -14.60 15.82
CA GLN A 101 -12.31 -15.51 15.36
C GLN A 101 -13.49 -14.71 14.80
N LEU A 102 -13.72 -14.80 13.48
CA LEU A 102 -14.74 -13.99 12.80
C LEU A 102 -15.98 -14.80 12.37
N ASP A 103 -15.84 -16.11 12.28
CA ASP A 103 -16.86 -17.02 11.72
C ASP A 103 -17.81 -17.61 12.78
N ILE A 104 -17.64 -17.20 14.04
CA ILE A 104 -18.49 -17.59 15.18
C ILE A 104 -19.70 -16.65 15.36
N SER A 105 -20.61 -17.00 16.28
CA SER A 105 -21.79 -16.21 16.64
C SER A 105 -21.43 -14.81 17.14
N GLU A 106 -20.53 -14.74 18.14
CA GLU A 106 -20.00 -13.53 18.77
C GLU A 106 -18.53 -13.29 18.36
N PRO A 107 -18.28 -12.82 17.12
CA PRO A 107 -16.93 -12.73 16.56
C PRO A 107 -16.10 -11.64 17.23
N TYR A 108 -14.78 -11.84 17.26
CA TYR A 108 -13.83 -10.92 17.89
C TYR A 108 -12.48 -10.87 17.16
N LYS A 109 -11.79 -9.74 17.31
CA LYS A 109 -10.38 -9.56 16.91
C LYS A 109 -9.49 -9.51 18.14
N VAL A 110 -8.29 -10.07 18.06
CA VAL A 110 -7.25 -9.98 19.10
C VAL A 110 -6.22 -8.94 18.71
N TYR A 111 -5.80 -8.15 19.70
CA TYR A 111 -4.75 -7.15 19.59
C TYR A 111 -3.72 -7.36 20.70
N GLN A 112 -2.45 -7.22 20.35
CA GLN A 112 -1.33 -7.17 21.27
C GLN A 112 -0.95 -5.72 21.54
N ILE A 113 -0.64 -5.39 22.79
CA ILE A 113 -0.03 -4.13 23.19
C ILE A 113 1.48 -4.25 22.99
N VAL A 114 2.04 -3.33 22.21
CA VAL A 114 3.48 -3.17 22.06
C VAL A 114 3.99 -2.33 23.24
N THR A 115 4.92 -2.91 24.00
CA THR A 115 5.76 -2.17 24.96
C THR A 115 7.13 -2.02 24.35
N ASP A 116 7.57 -0.78 24.18
CA ASP A 116 8.93 -0.51 23.72
C ASP A 116 9.94 -1.02 24.75
N ARG A 117 10.90 -1.85 24.31
CA ARG A 117 11.82 -2.57 25.20
C ARG A 117 13.20 -1.93 25.19
N ALA A 118 13.30 -0.80 25.88
CA ALA A 118 14.59 -0.33 26.38
C ALA A 118 14.97 -1.13 27.64
N CYS A 119 16.17 -1.73 27.60
CA CYS A 119 16.93 -2.31 28.72
C CYS A 119 16.50 -3.68 29.32
N ASP A 120 17.55 -4.40 29.70
CA ASP A 120 17.71 -5.43 30.74
C ASP A 120 17.08 -6.84 30.62
N ALA A 121 17.93 -7.71 30.07
CA ALA A 121 18.44 -8.93 30.72
C ALA A 121 17.56 -10.20 30.85
N GLY A 122 18.23 -11.34 31.02
CA GLY A 122 17.63 -12.57 31.57
C GLY A 122 17.54 -13.77 30.63
N THR A 123 18.65 -14.49 30.48
CA THR A 123 18.70 -15.91 30.09
C THR A 123 17.60 -16.76 30.75
N HIS A 124 16.90 -17.61 29.99
CA HIS A 124 16.66 -19.03 30.33
C HIS A 124 16.09 -19.82 29.14
N SER A 125 16.15 -21.15 29.22
CA SER A 125 16.14 -22.05 28.05
C SER A 125 15.28 -23.31 28.21
N TYR A 126 14.56 -23.66 27.14
CA TYR A 126 14.04 -25.01 26.80
C TYR A 126 12.99 -25.69 27.74
N PRO A 127 12.32 -26.79 27.33
CA PRO A 127 11.94 -27.25 25.96
C PRO A 127 10.48 -27.79 25.81
N GLN A 128 10.13 -28.14 24.56
CA GLN A 128 9.22 -29.25 24.13
C GLN A 128 7.70 -29.23 24.41
N GLY A 129 6.95 -29.87 23.48
CA GLY A 129 5.50 -30.12 23.60
C GLY A 129 4.79 -30.36 22.26
N SER A 130 5.01 -31.50 21.60
CA SER A 130 4.40 -31.84 20.30
C SER A 130 3.09 -32.64 20.43
N THR A 131 2.05 -32.29 19.67
CA THR A 131 1.04 -33.24 19.13
C THR A 131 0.34 -32.65 17.91
N ALA A 132 -0.20 -33.50 17.02
CA ALA A 132 -0.84 -33.12 15.77
C ALA A 132 -2.36 -33.42 15.79
N GLY A 133 -3.13 -32.78 14.90
CA GLY A 133 -4.56 -33.09 14.71
C GLY A 133 -5.25 -32.23 13.64
N SER A 134 -5.51 -32.83 12.47
CA SER A 134 -6.39 -32.29 11.42
C SER A 134 -7.56 -33.25 11.19
N PRO A 135 -8.79 -32.74 11.04
CA PRO A 135 -9.49 -32.80 9.76
C PRO A 135 -10.08 -31.41 9.38
N LYS A 136 -10.00 -30.92 8.13
CA LYS A 136 -10.73 -31.31 6.90
C LYS A 136 -12.24 -31.06 6.91
N LYS A 137 -12.64 -30.07 6.08
CA LYS A 137 -13.94 -29.94 5.37
C LYS A 137 -15.20 -29.67 6.26
N GLU A 138 -16.29 -29.09 5.77
CA GLU A 138 -16.82 -28.99 4.38
C GLU A 138 -17.22 -27.57 3.92
N GLU A 139 -17.31 -27.40 2.59
CA GLU A 139 -18.03 -26.29 1.96
C GLU A 139 -19.54 -26.58 1.93
N SER A 140 -20.36 -25.54 2.04
CA SER A 140 -21.70 -25.58 1.43
C SER A 140 -22.03 -24.24 0.80
N GLN A 141 -22.62 -24.31 -0.40
CA GLN A 141 -22.98 -23.16 -1.24
C GLN A 141 -24.41 -22.72 -0.91
N LYS A 142 -24.81 -21.50 -1.30
CA LYS A 142 -25.84 -21.25 -2.33
C LYS A 142 -26.43 -19.81 -2.29
N ASP A 143 -26.64 -19.28 -3.49
CA ASP A 143 -27.52 -18.18 -3.98
C ASP A 143 -27.76 -16.88 -3.18
N THR A 144 -27.16 -15.80 -3.69
CA THR A 144 -27.81 -14.83 -4.60
C THR A 144 -29.29 -14.46 -4.40
N LEU A 145 -29.53 -13.15 -4.20
CA LEU A 145 -30.61 -12.24 -4.71
C LEU A 145 -30.34 -10.89 -3.99
N GLU A 146 -30.16 -9.71 -4.61
CA GLU A 146 -30.99 -8.93 -5.55
C GLU A 146 -32.43 -8.67 -5.04
N THR A 147 -32.95 -7.42 -4.96
CA THR A 147 -32.42 -6.10 -5.41
C THR A 147 -32.18 -5.14 -4.21
N ASP A 148 -32.52 -3.83 -4.09
CA ASP A 148 -33.23 -2.84 -4.92
C ASP A 148 -32.76 -1.37 -4.67
N HIS A 149 -33.38 -0.40 -5.33
CA HIS A 149 -33.11 1.04 -5.34
C HIS A 149 -33.44 1.81 -4.03
N GLY A 150 -32.95 3.08 -3.91
CA GLY A 150 -33.36 3.96 -2.80
C GLY A 150 -32.64 5.31 -2.61
N SER A 151 -32.35 6.09 -3.66
CA SER A 151 -32.00 7.52 -3.50
C SER A 151 -33.26 8.38 -3.28
N PRO A 152 -33.14 9.56 -2.63
CA PRO A 152 -33.30 10.78 -3.42
C PRO A 152 -32.32 11.94 -3.05
N GLU A 153 -32.37 13.01 -3.84
CA GLU A 153 -31.53 14.22 -3.81
C GLU A 153 -32.05 15.34 -2.87
N LEU A 154 -31.54 16.57 -3.10
CA LEU A 154 -32.04 17.91 -2.71
C LEU A 154 -31.52 18.44 -1.35
N LEU A 155 -31.17 19.72 -1.16
CA LEU A 155 -31.03 20.87 -2.09
C LEU A 155 -30.06 21.96 -1.53
N HIS A 156 -29.89 23.09 -2.23
CA HIS A 156 -28.92 24.18 -1.95
C HIS A 156 -29.15 25.03 -0.68
N SER A 157 -28.12 25.77 -0.22
CA SER A 157 -28.21 27.23 0.01
C SER A 157 -26.85 27.97 0.15
N ALA A 158 -26.88 29.30 0.09
CA ALA A 158 -25.83 30.29 -0.24
C ALA A 158 -24.79 30.70 0.85
N HIS A 159 -23.81 31.52 0.42
CA HIS A 159 -22.83 32.27 1.26
C HIS A 159 -23.43 33.52 1.95
N PRO A 160 -22.84 34.00 3.08
CA PRO A 160 -21.95 35.19 3.08
C PRO A 160 -20.81 35.19 4.17
N THR A 161 -19.97 36.22 4.44
CA THR A 161 -19.13 37.13 3.60
C THR A 161 -18.22 38.06 4.48
N LYS A 162 -16.91 38.20 4.15
CA LYS A 162 -15.90 39.26 4.52
C LYS A 162 -15.30 39.46 5.96
N ARG A 163 -13.95 39.48 5.97
CA ARG A 163 -12.97 40.50 6.51
C ARG A 163 -12.63 40.62 8.03
N GLY A 164 -11.33 40.85 8.30
CA GLY A 164 -10.65 41.14 9.59
C GLY A 164 -9.63 40.03 9.92
N GLU A 165 -8.30 40.20 9.99
CA GLU A 165 -7.43 41.14 10.75
C GLU A 165 -7.65 40.92 12.28
N GLU A 166 -6.65 40.63 13.13
CA GLU A 166 -5.22 41.02 13.17
C GLU A 166 -4.26 39.85 13.56
N GLY A 167 -2.97 40.13 13.81
CA GLY A 167 -2.01 39.22 14.45
C GLY A 167 -0.63 39.85 14.73
N PRO A 168 0.26 39.23 15.54
CA PRO A 168 1.67 39.63 15.58
C PRO A 168 2.71 38.48 15.46
N PHE A 169 3.69 38.70 14.56
CA PHE A 169 5.17 38.68 14.70
C PHE A 169 5.87 37.92 15.87
N PHE A 170 7.16 37.51 15.80
CA PHE A 170 8.31 37.78 14.89
C PHE A 170 8.99 36.44 14.47
N TYR A 171 10.15 36.29 13.79
CA TYR A 171 11.30 37.13 13.32
C TYR A 171 11.82 36.58 11.96
N GLY A 172 12.80 37.25 11.31
CA GLY A 172 13.50 36.60 10.17
C GLY A 172 14.32 37.42 9.16
N TRP A 173 14.89 38.57 9.52
CA TRP A 173 16.07 39.26 8.92
C TRP A 173 16.55 38.94 7.47
N SER A 174 16.63 39.97 6.60
CA SER A 174 17.28 39.91 5.27
C SER A 174 18.66 40.59 5.23
N PRO A 175 19.68 40.06 4.51
CA PRO A 175 21.03 40.65 4.47
C PRO A 175 21.37 41.41 3.18
N THR A 176 21.91 42.63 3.29
CA THR A 176 22.69 43.28 2.21
C THR A 176 23.86 44.10 2.75
N HIS A 177 25.07 43.68 2.36
CA HIS A 177 26.37 44.38 2.19
C HIS A 177 27.50 43.43 2.62
N GLY A 178 28.53 43.29 1.77
CA GLY A 178 29.59 42.31 1.97
C GLY A 178 30.99 42.88 1.77
N GLN A 179 32.01 42.04 1.99
CA GLN A 179 33.37 42.25 1.52
C GLN A 179 33.93 40.95 0.90
N LEU A 180 35.15 41.01 0.38
CA LEU A 180 35.62 40.21 -0.76
C LEU A 180 36.43 38.95 -0.41
N LEU A 181 36.64 38.15 -1.46
CA LEU A 181 37.57 37.01 -1.63
C LEU A 181 37.11 35.62 -1.12
N PRO A 182 37.52 34.52 -1.79
CA PRO A 182 37.79 34.36 -3.23
C PRO A 182 36.79 33.39 -3.90
N ARG A 183 36.58 33.55 -5.22
CA ARG A 183 35.61 32.80 -6.02
C ARG A 183 36.02 31.33 -6.24
N PRO A 184 35.22 30.33 -5.79
CA PRO A 184 35.25 28.98 -6.36
C PRO A 184 34.66 28.98 -7.78
N GLN A 185 35.03 27.99 -8.59
CA GLN A 185 34.42 27.75 -9.91
C GLN A 185 32.89 27.57 -9.79
N PRO A 186 32.11 27.88 -10.85
CA PRO A 186 30.69 27.54 -10.85
C PRO A 186 30.54 26.02 -10.66
N TYR A 187 29.72 25.60 -9.69
CA TYR A 187 29.38 24.19 -9.56
C TYR A 187 28.68 23.75 -10.84
N LEU A 188 29.25 22.71 -11.47
CA LEU A 188 28.66 22.07 -12.64
C LEU A 188 27.29 21.47 -12.26
N PRO A 189 26.36 21.34 -13.23
CA PRO A 189 25.13 20.58 -13.01
C PRO A 189 25.47 19.17 -12.50
N VAL A 190 24.67 18.66 -11.56
CA VAL A 190 24.85 17.30 -11.02
C VAL A 190 24.70 16.27 -12.15
N GLU A 191 25.76 15.52 -12.43
CA GLU A 191 25.78 14.51 -13.49
C GLU A 191 24.98 13.25 -13.08
N ASP A 192 23.95 12.91 -13.86
CA ASP A 192 23.23 11.62 -13.96
C ASP A 192 23.16 10.72 -12.71
N ALA A 193 22.59 11.24 -11.62
CA ALA A 193 22.49 10.55 -10.33
C ALA A 193 21.15 9.82 -10.05
N ASN A 194 20.13 9.93 -10.91
CA ASN A 194 18.73 9.69 -10.50
C ASN A 194 18.01 8.45 -11.08
N SER A 195 18.62 7.63 -11.95
CA SER A 195 17.95 6.44 -12.52
C SER A 195 17.48 5.40 -11.49
N ASP A 196 18.05 5.41 -10.29
CA ASP A 196 17.84 4.40 -9.25
C ASP A 196 16.39 4.34 -8.75
N CYS A 197 15.64 5.44 -8.81
CA CYS A 197 14.24 5.50 -8.38
C CYS A 197 13.22 5.32 -9.53
N TRP A 198 13.67 5.22 -10.78
CA TRP A 198 12.79 5.28 -11.95
C TRP A 198 12.05 3.96 -12.22
N LEU A 199 10.79 4.09 -12.66
CA LEU A 199 9.92 3.00 -13.07
C LEU A 199 9.58 3.14 -14.56
N HIS A 200 9.91 2.12 -15.34
CA HIS A 200 9.47 2.01 -16.72
C HIS A 200 8.14 1.24 -16.78
N ILE A 201 7.11 1.87 -17.34
CA ILE A 201 5.71 1.45 -17.23
C ILE A 201 5.06 1.41 -18.62
N ARG A 202 4.48 0.26 -18.95
CA ARG A 202 3.73 0.01 -20.20
C ARG A 202 2.31 -0.43 -19.85
N LEU A 203 1.32 0.30 -20.33
CA LEU A 203 -0.11 0.03 -20.14
C LEU A 203 -0.67 -0.64 -21.38
N TYR A 204 -1.44 -1.71 -21.20
CA TYR A 204 -2.04 -2.47 -22.29
C TYR A 204 -3.55 -2.62 -22.11
N TYR A 205 -4.27 -2.51 -23.22
CA TYR A 205 -5.67 -2.92 -23.33
C TYR A 205 -5.80 -4.12 -24.25
N CYS A 206 -6.38 -5.22 -23.77
CA CYS A 206 -6.54 -6.44 -24.57
C CYS A 206 -5.22 -6.92 -25.22
N ASN A 207 -4.11 -6.85 -24.48
CA ASN A 207 -2.72 -7.07 -24.94
C ASN A 207 -2.15 -6.04 -25.97
N VAL A 208 -2.92 -5.06 -26.43
CA VAL A 208 -2.43 -3.95 -27.27
C VAL A 208 -1.77 -2.90 -26.37
N LEU A 209 -0.53 -2.49 -26.67
CA LEU A 209 0.15 -1.40 -25.96
C LEU A 209 -0.55 -0.07 -26.26
N VAL A 210 -1.02 0.63 -25.22
CA VAL A 210 -1.74 1.92 -25.35
C VAL A 210 -1.00 3.10 -24.73
N LYS A 211 -0.06 2.87 -23.81
CA LYS A 211 0.82 3.92 -23.26
C LYS A 211 2.14 3.32 -22.78
N GLU A 212 3.24 4.03 -23.01
CA GLU A 212 4.58 3.70 -22.51
C GLU A 212 5.21 4.96 -21.92
N VAL A 213 5.81 4.85 -20.75
CA VAL A 213 6.40 5.96 -20.00
C VAL A 213 7.53 5.45 -19.10
N THR A 214 8.51 6.30 -18.80
CA THR A 214 9.49 6.06 -17.74
C THR A 214 9.40 7.25 -16.78
N THR A 215 9.12 6.97 -15.51
CA THR A 215 9.04 8.01 -14.47
C THR A 215 10.40 8.66 -14.25
N ARG A 216 10.42 9.88 -13.70
CA ARG A 216 11.64 10.65 -13.42
C ARG A 216 11.70 11.21 -11.99
N THR A 217 10.57 11.21 -11.27
CA THR A 217 10.44 11.60 -9.86
C THR A 217 10.86 10.48 -8.90
N ALA A 218 11.36 10.84 -7.72
CA ALA A 218 11.76 9.89 -6.68
C ALA A 218 10.57 9.44 -5.81
N GLU A 219 9.53 10.26 -5.78
CA GLU A 219 8.26 10.06 -5.09
C GLU A 219 7.37 9.00 -5.78
N GLY A 220 7.78 8.55 -6.96
CA GLY A 220 7.11 7.50 -7.74
C GLY A 220 5.91 8.03 -8.51
N CYS A 221 4.97 7.13 -8.80
CA CYS A 221 3.82 7.44 -9.66
C CYS A 221 2.50 6.83 -9.19
N ARG A 222 1.40 7.43 -9.64
CA ARG A 222 0.07 6.82 -9.63
C ARG A 222 -0.32 6.42 -11.05
N ILE A 223 -0.68 5.17 -11.26
CA ILE A 223 -1.44 4.75 -12.45
C ILE A 223 -2.93 4.94 -12.14
N THR A 224 -3.63 5.80 -12.89
CA THR A 224 -5.03 6.22 -12.64
C THR A 224 -5.82 6.31 -13.94
N SER A 225 -7.16 6.27 -13.88
CA SER A 225 -8.04 6.51 -15.03
C SER A 225 -8.48 7.97 -15.20
N ARG A 226 -8.08 8.86 -14.29
CA ARG A 226 -8.47 10.27 -14.30
C ARG A 226 -7.42 11.15 -13.63
N ALA A 227 -7.18 12.32 -14.21
CA ALA A 227 -6.42 13.41 -13.61
C ALA A 227 -6.92 13.70 -12.18
N VAL A 228 -5.98 13.82 -11.25
CA VAL A 228 -6.25 14.09 -9.84
C VAL A 228 -6.28 15.61 -9.60
N PRO A 229 -7.32 16.16 -8.96
CA PRO A 229 -7.29 17.54 -8.46
C PRO A 229 -6.16 17.70 -7.42
N ALA A 230 -5.27 18.67 -7.65
CA ALA A 230 -4.05 18.87 -6.86
C ALA A 230 -4.32 19.21 -5.37
N ASP A 231 -5.54 19.67 -5.09
CA ASP A 231 -6.08 20.17 -3.83
C ASP A 231 -6.60 19.06 -2.88
N SER A 232 -6.22 17.78 -3.08
CA SER A 232 -6.77 16.63 -2.32
C SER A 232 -5.74 15.58 -1.87
N GLU A 233 -4.58 16.01 -1.35
CA GLU A 233 -3.49 15.11 -0.89
C GLU A 233 -3.92 14.02 0.11
N CYS A 234 -4.92 14.29 0.96
CA CYS A 234 -5.43 13.29 1.91
C CYS A 234 -6.06 12.06 1.21
N LEU A 235 -6.63 12.25 0.02
CA LEU A 235 -7.26 11.18 -0.78
C LEU A 235 -6.32 10.59 -1.83
N TYR A 236 -5.35 11.39 -2.32
CA TYR A 236 -4.50 11.07 -3.46
C TYR A 236 -2.98 11.21 -3.18
N GLY A 237 -2.53 11.20 -1.93
CA GLY A 237 -1.10 11.20 -1.59
C GLY A 237 -0.37 12.50 -1.97
N PRO A 238 0.98 12.48 -2.02
CA PRO A 238 1.77 13.67 -2.32
C PRO A 238 1.46 14.26 -3.69
N SER A 239 1.28 15.58 -3.75
CA SER A 239 1.02 16.33 -4.99
C SER A 239 2.16 16.26 -6.02
N CYS A 240 3.40 15.95 -5.60
CA CYS A 240 4.58 15.78 -6.47
C CYS A 240 4.67 14.43 -7.20
N MET A 241 3.81 13.45 -6.90
CA MET A 241 3.84 12.13 -7.53
C MET A 241 3.42 12.19 -9.01
N GLU A 242 4.12 11.51 -9.92
CA GLU A 242 3.76 11.48 -11.35
C GLU A 242 2.40 10.79 -11.60
N GLN A 243 1.49 11.45 -12.31
CA GLN A 243 0.18 10.87 -12.66
C GLN A 243 0.24 10.22 -14.06
N ILE A 244 0.17 8.89 -14.09
CA ILE A 244 0.15 8.08 -15.31
C ILE A 244 -1.30 7.71 -15.64
N GLU A 245 -1.95 8.58 -16.40
CA GLU A 245 -3.34 8.35 -16.82
C GLU A 245 -3.45 7.23 -17.87
N PHE A 246 -4.42 6.32 -17.67
CA PHE A 246 -4.89 5.33 -18.63
C PHE A 246 -5.52 6.03 -19.86
N PRO A 247 -5.13 5.68 -21.10
CA PRO A 247 -5.72 6.26 -22.31
C PRO A 247 -7.23 5.98 -22.46
N PRO A 248 -7.99 6.82 -23.16
CA PRO A 248 -9.40 6.56 -23.44
C PRO A 248 -9.57 5.33 -24.37
N PRO A 249 -10.60 4.47 -24.19
CA PRO A 249 -10.70 3.18 -24.92
C PRO A 249 -10.78 3.26 -26.45
N GLN A 250 -11.13 4.42 -27.00
CA GLN A 250 -11.15 4.74 -28.43
C GLN A 250 -9.78 4.52 -29.11
N ALA A 251 -8.68 4.48 -28.34
CA ALA A 251 -7.35 4.09 -28.79
C ALA A 251 -7.25 2.67 -29.40
N LEU A 252 -8.27 1.81 -29.21
CA LEU A 252 -8.35 0.45 -29.79
C LEU A 252 -8.94 0.39 -31.22
N SER A 253 -9.12 1.53 -31.89
CA SER A 253 -9.79 1.60 -33.20
C SER A 253 -9.08 0.77 -34.29
N GLY A 254 -9.72 -0.33 -34.74
CA GLY A 254 -9.17 -1.17 -35.83
C GLY A 254 -9.98 -2.42 -36.23
N HIS A 255 -10.74 -3.04 -35.32
CA HIS A 255 -11.54 -4.24 -35.63
C HIS A 255 -12.89 -4.26 -34.89
N GLY A 256 -13.89 -4.96 -35.43
CA GLY A 256 -15.24 -5.04 -34.83
C GLY A 256 -15.29 -5.57 -33.39
N ARG A 257 -14.34 -6.43 -32.99
CA ARG A 257 -14.19 -6.88 -31.59
C ARG A 257 -13.77 -5.76 -30.64
N ALA A 258 -13.11 -4.71 -31.13
CA ALA A 258 -12.66 -3.59 -30.32
C ALA A 258 -13.82 -2.76 -29.76
N ALA A 259 -14.93 -2.61 -30.51
CA ALA A 259 -16.11 -1.88 -30.03
C ALA A 259 -16.72 -2.56 -28.78
N THR A 260 -16.86 -3.88 -28.79
CA THR A 260 -17.33 -4.63 -27.62
C THR A 260 -16.39 -4.50 -26.43
N MET A 261 -15.07 -4.48 -26.66
CA MET A 261 -14.09 -4.33 -25.58
C MET A 261 -14.04 -2.89 -25.05
N ALA A 262 -14.19 -1.87 -25.91
CA ALA A 262 -14.27 -0.47 -25.52
C ALA A 262 -15.42 -0.23 -24.53
N ASN A 263 -16.62 -0.73 -24.85
CA ASN A 263 -17.79 -0.64 -23.95
C ASN A 263 -17.57 -1.30 -22.58
N VAL A 264 -16.68 -2.31 -22.48
CA VAL A 264 -16.30 -2.93 -21.20
C VAL A 264 -15.25 -2.08 -20.48
N LEU A 265 -14.26 -1.55 -21.20
CA LEU A 265 -13.22 -0.67 -20.65
C LEU A 265 -13.81 0.63 -20.11
N GLU A 266 -14.76 1.25 -20.80
CA GLU A 266 -15.50 2.44 -20.33
C GLU A 266 -16.24 2.20 -19.01
N ARG A 267 -16.67 0.96 -18.75
CA ARG A 267 -17.29 0.56 -17.47
C ARG A 267 -16.28 0.19 -16.39
N LEU A 268 -15.08 -0.27 -16.76
CA LEU A 268 -14.02 -0.64 -15.81
C LEU A 268 -13.20 0.55 -15.33
N LEU A 269 -12.88 1.50 -16.22
CA LEU A 269 -12.01 2.64 -15.95
C LEU A 269 -12.51 3.54 -14.80
N PRO A 270 -13.81 3.87 -14.64
CA PRO A 270 -14.28 4.66 -13.49
C PRO A 270 -13.93 4.06 -12.13
N HIS A 271 -13.87 2.72 -12.01
CA HIS A 271 -13.47 2.08 -10.76
C HIS A 271 -11.96 2.24 -10.44
N LEU A 272 -11.17 2.80 -11.37
CA LEU A 272 -9.72 3.04 -11.24
C LEU A 272 -9.33 4.48 -10.89
N GLU A 273 -10.27 5.40 -10.63
CA GLU A 273 -9.99 6.85 -10.44
C GLU A 273 -9.00 7.18 -9.30
N ARG A 274 -8.98 6.41 -8.20
CA ARG A 274 -7.98 6.60 -7.13
C ARG A 274 -6.64 5.90 -7.39
N GLY A 275 -6.59 5.09 -8.44
CA GLY A 275 -5.40 4.46 -8.99
C GLY A 275 -4.69 3.42 -8.10
N VAL A 276 -3.49 3.06 -8.55
CA VAL A 276 -2.48 2.34 -7.79
C VAL A 276 -1.22 3.19 -7.72
N LEU A 277 -0.60 3.26 -6.54
CA LEU A 277 0.64 3.99 -6.32
C LEU A 277 1.80 2.99 -6.41
N LEU A 278 2.90 3.39 -7.03
CA LEU A 278 4.12 2.63 -7.20
C LEU A 278 5.32 3.55 -6.93
N TRP A 279 6.27 3.11 -6.10
CA TRP A 279 7.49 3.86 -5.82
C TRP A 279 8.66 2.92 -5.55
N VAL A 280 9.87 3.44 -5.72
CA VAL A 280 11.12 2.75 -5.40
C VAL A 280 11.69 3.37 -4.13
N ALA A 281 12.21 2.53 -3.24
CA ALA A 281 12.99 2.92 -2.07
C ALA A 281 14.22 1.99 -1.97
N PRO A 282 15.24 2.30 -1.16
CA PRO A 282 16.47 1.50 -1.10
C PRO A 282 16.24 0.00 -0.84
N GLU A 283 15.20 -0.33 -0.07
CA GLU A 283 14.85 -1.71 0.27
C GLU A 283 14.19 -2.47 -0.89
N GLY A 284 13.57 -1.77 -1.86
CA GLY A 284 12.90 -2.40 -3.00
C GLY A 284 11.80 -1.55 -3.64
N VAL A 285 11.01 -2.20 -4.50
CA VAL A 285 9.86 -1.56 -5.16
C VAL A 285 8.58 -1.89 -4.41
N PHE A 286 7.80 -0.85 -4.11
CA PHE A 286 6.61 -0.91 -3.30
C PHE A 286 5.38 -0.44 -4.07
N MET A 287 4.19 -0.89 -3.64
CA MET A 287 2.93 -0.41 -4.19
C MET A 287 1.84 -0.28 -3.13
N LYS A 288 0.83 0.54 -3.44
CA LYS A 288 -0.40 0.68 -2.63
C LYS A 288 -1.62 0.85 -3.52
N ARG A 289 -2.60 -0.05 -3.40
CA ARG A 289 -3.87 -0.01 -4.15
C ARG A 289 -4.88 0.95 -3.50
N GLN A 290 -5.36 1.96 -4.23
CA GLN A 290 -6.35 2.94 -3.72
C GLN A 290 -7.66 2.98 -4.53
N CYS A 291 -7.65 2.51 -5.78
CA CYS A 291 -8.82 2.30 -6.64
C CYS A 291 -9.91 1.41 -6.00
N GLN A 292 -11.14 1.53 -6.51
CA GLN A 292 -12.24 0.63 -6.13
C GLN A 292 -12.07 -0.74 -6.79
N GLY A 293 -11.73 -0.74 -8.09
CA GLY A 293 -11.52 -1.94 -8.89
C GLY A 293 -10.53 -2.91 -8.25
N ARG A 294 -10.76 -4.21 -8.43
CA ARG A 294 -9.83 -5.25 -7.96
C ARG A 294 -8.53 -5.13 -8.77
N VAL A 295 -7.39 -5.30 -8.11
CA VAL A 295 -6.09 -5.40 -8.77
C VAL A 295 -5.43 -6.68 -8.29
N TYR A 296 -4.90 -7.42 -9.25
CA TYR A 296 -4.16 -8.67 -9.04
C TYR A 296 -2.76 -8.51 -9.63
N TRP A 297 -1.78 -9.32 -9.22
CA TRP A 297 -0.39 -9.13 -9.66
C TRP A 297 0.42 -10.42 -9.82
N ASN A 298 1.54 -10.29 -10.52
CA ASN A 298 2.64 -11.26 -10.53
C ASN A 298 3.98 -10.51 -10.52
N GLY A 299 5.03 -11.13 -9.99
CA GLY A 299 6.34 -10.50 -9.82
C GLY A 299 7.23 -11.26 -8.83
N PRO A 300 8.41 -10.71 -8.49
CA PRO A 300 9.43 -11.43 -7.72
C PRO A 300 8.98 -11.89 -6.34
N LEU A 301 8.21 -11.07 -5.62
CA LEU A 301 7.66 -11.37 -4.29
C LEU A 301 6.21 -11.90 -4.33
N ALA A 302 5.70 -12.35 -5.48
CA ALA A 302 4.33 -12.84 -5.59
C ALA A 302 4.18 -14.23 -4.91
N PRO A 303 3.24 -14.41 -3.97
CA PRO A 303 3.15 -15.63 -3.16
C PRO A 303 2.70 -16.86 -3.95
N HIS A 304 2.04 -16.68 -5.09
CA HIS A 304 1.57 -17.78 -5.95
C HIS A 304 1.88 -17.53 -7.43
N ARG A 305 2.37 -18.57 -8.12
CA ARG A 305 2.64 -18.54 -9.57
C ARG A 305 1.42 -18.97 -10.41
N ASN A 306 0.59 -19.87 -9.87
CA ASN A 306 -0.52 -20.52 -10.59
C ASN A 306 -1.90 -20.19 -10.01
N TRP A 307 -1.98 -19.23 -9.08
CA TRP A 307 -3.20 -18.82 -8.38
C TRP A 307 -3.25 -17.28 -8.29
N PRO A 308 -4.44 -16.65 -8.34
CA PRO A 308 -4.54 -15.20 -8.37
C PRO A 308 -3.99 -14.50 -7.10
N ASN A 309 -3.03 -13.58 -7.26
CA ASN A 309 -2.50 -12.79 -6.16
C ASN A 309 -3.29 -11.47 -6.05
N LYS A 310 -4.33 -11.42 -5.22
CA LYS A 310 -5.14 -10.22 -5.00
C LYS A 310 -4.42 -9.18 -4.12
N LEU A 311 -4.43 -7.92 -4.53
CA LEU A 311 -3.94 -6.78 -3.75
C LEU A 311 -5.09 -6.17 -2.93
N GLU A 312 -4.94 -6.08 -1.61
CA GLU A 312 -5.92 -5.43 -0.75
C GLU A 312 -5.80 -3.90 -0.76
N ARG A 313 -6.95 -3.24 -0.61
CA ARG A 313 -7.07 -1.78 -0.71
C ARG A 313 -6.48 -1.10 0.53
N GLU A 314 -5.77 0.00 0.32
CA GLU A 314 -5.01 0.78 1.30
C GLU A 314 -3.88 0.01 2.04
N LYS A 315 -3.61 -1.25 1.71
CA LYS A 315 -2.44 -1.99 2.18
C LYS A 315 -1.24 -1.73 1.26
N THR A 316 -0.07 -1.46 1.85
CA THR A 316 1.21 -1.41 1.14
C THR A 316 1.74 -2.83 0.94
N TYR A 317 2.28 -3.11 -0.24
CA TYR A 317 2.96 -4.36 -0.59
C TYR A 317 4.37 -4.06 -1.10
N LYS A 318 5.34 -4.89 -0.73
CA LYS A 318 6.65 -4.94 -1.38
C LYS A 318 6.55 -5.91 -2.57
N LEU A 319 6.98 -5.50 -3.76
CA LEU A 319 6.84 -6.26 -5.01
C LEU A 319 8.17 -6.85 -5.48
N LEU A 320 9.26 -6.13 -5.25
CA LEU A 320 10.65 -6.57 -5.40
C LEU A 320 11.44 -6.20 -4.14
N ASP A 321 12.38 -7.04 -3.75
CA ASP A 321 13.37 -6.77 -2.69
C ASP A 321 14.75 -6.53 -3.32
N THR A 322 15.40 -5.40 -3.00
CA THR A 322 16.68 -5.03 -3.59
C THR A 322 17.79 -6.00 -3.21
N GLN A 323 17.84 -6.48 -1.96
CA GLN A 323 18.90 -7.39 -1.50
C GLN A 323 18.72 -8.78 -2.12
N GLN A 324 17.48 -9.29 -2.18
CA GLN A 324 17.18 -10.55 -2.86
C GLN A 324 17.48 -10.46 -4.37
N TYR A 325 17.16 -9.33 -5.01
CA TYR A 325 17.48 -9.10 -6.42
C TYR A 325 18.99 -9.09 -6.68
N LEU A 326 19.77 -8.36 -5.88
CA LEU A 326 21.24 -8.33 -5.97
C LEU A 326 21.89 -9.69 -5.62
N GLN A 327 21.26 -10.52 -4.78
CA GLN A 327 21.68 -11.90 -4.57
C GLN A 327 21.43 -12.77 -5.82
N GLN A 328 20.21 -12.75 -6.39
CA GLN A 328 19.91 -13.49 -7.62
C GLN A 328 20.82 -13.04 -8.79
N LEU A 329 21.18 -11.75 -8.86
CA LEU A 329 22.10 -11.21 -9.86
C LEU A 329 23.54 -11.75 -9.69
N ARG A 330 24.00 -11.96 -8.45
CA ARG A 330 25.29 -12.63 -8.15
C ARG A 330 25.27 -14.10 -8.53
N GLU A 331 24.26 -14.84 -8.08
CA GLU A 331 24.07 -16.26 -8.40
C GLU A 331 23.93 -16.49 -9.92
N TYR A 332 23.30 -15.55 -10.62
CA TYR A 332 23.31 -15.50 -12.08
C TYR A 332 24.73 -15.30 -12.61
N LEU A 333 25.44 -14.25 -12.21
CA LEU A 333 26.78 -13.92 -12.71
C LEU A 333 27.79 -15.06 -12.53
N SER A 334 27.84 -15.69 -11.35
CA SER A 334 28.74 -16.83 -11.09
C SER A 334 28.25 -18.12 -11.75
N ASN A 335 27.08 -18.62 -11.35
CA ASN A 335 26.68 -20.01 -11.57
C ASN A 335 25.70 -20.20 -12.75
N GLY A 336 25.09 -19.11 -13.23
CA GLY A 336 24.32 -19.08 -14.48
C GLY A 336 22.97 -19.78 -14.48
N GLN A 337 22.50 -20.20 -13.31
CA GLN A 337 21.31 -21.05 -13.16
C GLN A 337 20.01 -20.32 -13.50
N LEU A 338 19.74 -19.20 -12.82
CA LEU A 338 18.46 -18.48 -12.90
C LEU A 338 18.70 -17.01 -13.24
N MET A 339 17.89 -16.48 -14.17
CA MET A 339 17.87 -15.04 -14.42
C MET A 339 17.10 -14.35 -13.28
N PRO A 340 17.65 -13.27 -12.68
CA PRO A 340 16.98 -12.55 -11.61
C PRO A 340 15.69 -11.91 -12.11
N GLN A 341 14.61 -12.03 -11.34
CA GLN A 341 13.29 -11.54 -11.76
C GLN A 341 13.09 -10.08 -11.29
N TYR A 342 12.66 -9.20 -12.19
CA TYR A 342 12.36 -7.79 -11.87
C TYR A 342 11.09 -7.24 -12.54
N GLN A 343 10.54 -7.96 -13.52
CA GLN A 343 9.28 -7.62 -14.16
C GLN A 343 8.11 -7.80 -13.18
N ILE A 344 7.30 -6.77 -13.05
CA ILE A 344 6.09 -6.75 -12.22
C ILE A 344 4.90 -6.52 -13.15
N HIS A 345 3.89 -7.39 -13.07
CA HIS A 345 2.67 -7.26 -13.88
C HIS A 345 1.47 -7.03 -12.97
N LEU A 346 0.71 -5.97 -13.22
CA LEU A 346 -0.56 -5.65 -12.56
C LEU A 346 -1.72 -5.90 -13.54
N CYS A 347 -2.76 -6.58 -13.08
CA CYS A 347 -4.00 -6.83 -13.82
C CYS A 347 -5.17 -6.15 -13.10
N PHE A 348 -6.02 -5.44 -13.83
CA PHE A 348 -7.09 -4.62 -13.26
C PHE A 348 -8.46 -5.18 -13.65
N GLY A 349 -9.35 -5.35 -12.67
CA GLY A 349 -10.68 -5.94 -12.83
C GLY A 349 -10.71 -7.47 -12.79
N GLU A 350 -9.72 -8.14 -13.37
CA GLU A 350 -9.68 -9.60 -13.52
C GLU A 350 -8.68 -10.33 -12.61
N GLU A 351 -8.92 -11.62 -12.40
CA GLU A 351 -8.01 -12.50 -11.66
C GLU A 351 -6.72 -12.79 -12.43
N TYR A 352 -5.56 -12.71 -11.75
CA TYR A 352 -4.23 -12.92 -12.33
C TYR A 352 -3.17 -13.32 -11.27
N PRO A 353 -2.23 -14.24 -11.57
CA PRO A 353 -2.18 -15.14 -12.71
C PRO A 353 -3.45 -16.01 -12.84
N THR A 354 -3.87 -16.29 -14.07
CA THR A 354 -4.97 -17.24 -14.31
C THR A 354 -4.49 -18.66 -14.01
N ARG A 355 -5.39 -19.55 -13.57
CA ARG A 355 -5.10 -20.97 -13.38
C ARG A 355 -4.63 -21.61 -14.69
N ALA A 356 -3.72 -22.58 -14.59
CA ALA A 356 -3.21 -23.34 -15.74
C ALA A 356 -4.38 -23.93 -16.56
N GLY A 357 -4.29 -23.83 -17.90
CA GLY A 357 -5.35 -24.20 -18.84
C GLY A 357 -6.23 -23.03 -19.31
N HIS A 358 -6.32 -21.92 -18.56
CA HIS A 358 -7.17 -20.78 -18.91
C HIS A 358 -6.36 -19.55 -19.35
N LEU A 359 -5.89 -19.54 -20.60
CA LEU A 359 -5.19 -18.39 -21.21
C LEU A 359 -6.18 -17.30 -21.68
N SER A 360 -6.83 -16.64 -20.71
CA SER A 360 -7.67 -15.46 -20.94
C SER A 360 -6.83 -14.24 -21.34
N GLN A 361 -7.09 -13.65 -22.50
CA GLN A 361 -6.61 -12.30 -22.87
C GLN A 361 -7.10 -11.28 -21.85
N LYS A 362 -6.20 -10.48 -21.28
CA LYS A 362 -6.52 -9.54 -20.19
C LYS A 362 -6.93 -8.17 -20.73
N LEU A 363 -8.02 -7.63 -20.18
CA LEU A 363 -8.63 -6.37 -20.60
C LEU A 363 -7.75 -5.17 -20.26
N ILE A 364 -7.20 -5.10 -19.04
CA ILE A 364 -6.34 -4.01 -18.57
C ILE A 364 -5.12 -4.58 -17.84
N MET A 365 -3.93 -4.31 -18.36
CA MET A 365 -2.64 -4.67 -17.74
C MET A 365 -1.73 -3.44 -17.61
N ALA A 366 -0.89 -3.43 -16.58
CA ALA A 366 0.31 -2.61 -16.52
C ALA A 366 1.53 -3.49 -16.28
N HIS A 367 2.54 -3.39 -17.15
CA HIS A 367 3.87 -3.98 -16.93
C HIS A 367 4.79 -2.89 -16.38
N VAL A 368 5.46 -3.20 -15.28
CA VAL A 368 6.32 -2.29 -14.51
C VAL A 368 7.70 -2.92 -14.38
N GLU A 369 8.73 -2.19 -14.77
CA GLU A 369 10.14 -2.58 -14.67
C GLU A 369 10.90 -1.49 -13.90
N PRO A 370 11.55 -1.81 -12.77
CA PRO A 370 12.46 -0.87 -12.12
C PRO A 370 13.68 -0.66 -13.02
N VAL A 371 14.01 0.60 -13.34
CA VAL A 371 15.03 0.94 -14.33
C VAL A 371 16.41 0.43 -13.90
N PHE A 372 16.79 0.69 -12.63
CA PHE A 372 18.03 0.18 -12.04
C PHE A 372 18.19 -1.34 -12.17
N ALA A 373 17.12 -2.10 -11.94
CA ALA A 373 17.14 -3.55 -11.99
C ALA A 373 17.36 -4.03 -13.45
N ARG A 374 16.58 -3.48 -14.38
CA ARG A 374 16.71 -3.77 -15.82
C ARG A 374 18.10 -3.46 -16.36
N GLU A 375 18.67 -2.32 -15.98
CA GLU A 375 20.01 -1.91 -16.41
C GLU A 375 21.09 -2.82 -15.83
N LEU A 376 21.06 -3.08 -14.52
CA LEU A 376 21.95 -4.05 -13.86
C LEU A 376 21.90 -5.43 -14.53
N PHE A 377 20.70 -5.92 -14.90
CA PHE A 377 20.56 -7.20 -15.58
C PHE A 377 21.13 -7.19 -17.00
N HIS A 378 20.79 -6.19 -17.84
CA HIS A 378 21.34 -6.10 -19.19
C HIS A 378 22.86 -5.90 -19.20
N HIS A 379 23.41 -5.17 -18.22
CA HIS A 379 24.85 -5.09 -18.04
C HIS A 379 25.45 -6.43 -17.58
N ALA A 380 24.84 -7.14 -16.64
CA ALA A 380 25.28 -8.49 -16.26
C ALA A 380 25.25 -9.49 -17.43
N GLN A 381 24.20 -9.47 -18.27
CA GLN A 381 24.13 -10.28 -19.50
C GLN A 381 25.31 -10.01 -20.46
N ARG A 382 25.72 -8.74 -20.60
CA ARG A 382 26.86 -8.33 -21.44
C ARG A 382 28.22 -8.62 -20.80
N PHE A 383 28.32 -8.54 -19.47
CA PHE A 383 29.58 -8.66 -18.74
C PHE A 383 29.97 -10.13 -18.47
N ARG A 384 28.98 -11.02 -18.33
CA ARG A 384 29.18 -12.43 -17.98
C ARG A 384 30.07 -13.23 -18.97
N PRO A 385 29.96 -13.08 -20.31
CA PRO A 385 30.88 -13.74 -21.24
C PRO A 385 32.34 -13.30 -21.04
N THR A 386 32.56 -12.05 -20.62
CA THR A 386 33.89 -11.48 -20.36
C THR A 386 34.47 -11.94 -19.02
N LEU A 387 33.64 -12.25 -18.02
CA LEU A 387 34.10 -12.93 -16.79
C LEU A 387 34.54 -14.37 -17.05
N LEU A 388 33.89 -15.07 -17.98
CA LEU A 388 34.26 -16.43 -18.39
C LEU A 388 35.47 -16.48 -19.35
N ARG A 389 35.91 -15.33 -19.87
CA ARG A 389 36.99 -15.20 -20.84
C ARG A 389 37.97 -14.12 -20.38
N ASN A 390 39.01 -14.54 -19.65
CA ASN A 390 40.05 -13.68 -19.07
C ASN A 390 40.82 -12.84 -20.12
N SER A 391 40.21 -11.75 -20.60
CA SER A 391 40.75 -10.84 -21.62
C SER A 391 40.21 -9.42 -21.43
N PRO A 392 41.05 -8.42 -21.06
CA PRO A 392 40.59 -7.07 -20.74
C PRO A 392 40.72 -6.09 -21.93
N GLN A 393 39.60 -5.70 -22.56
CA GLN A 393 39.46 -4.47 -23.38
C GLN A 393 38.03 -4.34 -23.96
N PRO A 394 37.63 -3.17 -24.51
CA PRO A 394 37.96 -1.79 -24.16
C PRO A 394 36.69 -1.03 -23.66
N CYS A 395 36.81 0.26 -23.36
CA CYS A 395 35.68 1.06 -22.88
C CYS A 395 34.60 1.27 -23.96
N ALA A 396 33.34 1.04 -23.60
CA ALA A 396 32.17 1.57 -24.33
C ALA A 396 31.69 2.87 -23.65
N PRO A 397 31.33 3.93 -24.41
CA PRO A 397 30.89 5.21 -23.85
C PRO A 397 29.47 5.14 -23.26
N SER A 398 29.08 6.22 -22.57
CA SER A 398 27.74 6.47 -22.01
C SER A 398 27.16 5.32 -21.16
N THR A 399 27.90 4.87 -20.14
CA THR A 399 27.38 3.99 -19.09
C THR A 399 27.55 4.67 -17.73
N SER A 400 26.53 4.63 -16.88
CA SER A 400 26.62 5.19 -15.53
C SER A 400 27.72 4.47 -14.75
N SER A 401 28.63 5.25 -14.17
CA SER A 401 29.75 4.75 -13.37
C SER A 401 29.28 3.91 -12.19
N HIS A 402 28.09 4.22 -11.65
CA HIS A 402 27.45 3.50 -10.55
C HIS A 402 27.13 2.05 -10.91
N VAL A 403 26.48 1.80 -12.06
CA VAL A 403 26.08 0.44 -12.50
C VAL A 403 27.31 -0.47 -12.66
N ILE A 404 28.40 0.06 -13.21
CA ILE A 404 29.67 -0.66 -13.34
C ILE A 404 30.37 -0.86 -11.99
N HIS A 405 30.25 0.07 -11.05
CA HIS A 405 30.78 -0.07 -9.69
C HIS A 405 30.06 -1.17 -8.92
N VAL A 406 28.72 -1.16 -8.91
CA VAL A 406 27.89 -2.18 -8.25
C VAL A 406 28.20 -3.57 -8.83
N LEU A 407 28.21 -3.73 -10.15
CA LEU A 407 28.53 -5.03 -10.77
C LEU A 407 29.94 -5.53 -10.43
N LYS A 408 30.93 -4.64 -10.26
CA LYS A 408 32.28 -5.02 -9.80
C LYS A 408 32.27 -5.48 -8.34
N GLN A 409 31.57 -4.80 -7.45
CA GLN A 409 31.41 -5.23 -6.04
C GLN A 409 30.71 -6.59 -5.94
N LEU A 410 29.66 -6.81 -6.74
CA LEU A 410 28.95 -8.09 -6.81
C LEU A 410 29.80 -9.26 -7.34
N CYS A 411 30.93 -8.99 -8.01
CA CYS A 411 31.85 -10.02 -8.51
C CYS A 411 33.08 -10.24 -7.60
N GLN A 412 33.19 -9.58 -6.45
CA GLN A 412 34.25 -9.84 -5.48
C GLN A 412 33.88 -11.05 -4.59
N PRO A 413 34.86 -11.89 -4.21
CA PRO A 413 34.64 -13.12 -3.43
C PRO A 413 34.32 -12.86 -1.95
#